data_AF-V5GWD9-F1
#
_entry.id   AF-V5GWD9-F1
#
_cell.length_a   1.000
_cell.length_b   1.000
_cell.length_c   1.000
_cell.angle_alpha   90.00
_cell.angle_beta   90.00
_cell.angle_gamma   90.00
#
_symmetry.space_group_name_H-M   'P 1'
#
loop_
_entity.id
_entity.type
_entity.pdbx_description
1 polymer ?
#
loop_
_entity_poly.entity_id
_entity_poly.type
_entity_poly.pdbx_seq_one_letter_code
_entity_poly.pdbx_strand_id
1 'polypeptide(L)'
;KEFNQETLFSQHLLVCALQEIGSLILSLGTSAHDIITDQTLNLIDVTVSVLIHPCQAARLAAAWCLRCICVAVPSQISPLIDRCVNGIEQFRTSPEAISGYSSALAAVLGGVKLSPLGVPHMKGKIIFNTAEELLRSASQNSRLSLNRTHAGWLLIGAIMTLGIPVVRGLLPRMLLLWRNSFPRSAKELESEKARGDVFTWQVTLEGRAGALSAMHSFLQNCPELVNEDTNRRLMTPIESALAMLTNISSILK
;
A
#
# COMPACT_ATOMS: atom_id res chain seq x y z
N LYS A 1 -4.38 -9.84 29.93
CA LYS A 1 -3.99 -11.11 29.25
C LYS A 1 -5.20 -11.74 28.55
N GLU A 2 -6.39 -11.78 29.16
CA GLU A 2 -7.63 -12.27 28.52
C GLU A 2 -8.13 -11.42 27.34
N PHE A 3 -8.02 -10.09 27.43
CA PHE A 3 -8.42 -9.16 26.34
C PHE A 3 -7.70 -9.42 25.00
N ASN A 4 -6.47 -9.94 25.05
CA ASN A 4 -5.71 -10.31 23.85
C ASN A 4 -6.21 -11.63 23.23
N GLN A 5 -6.69 -12.58 24.03
CA GLN A 5 -7.15 -13.87 23.51
C GLN A 5 -8.49 -13.75 22.79
N GLU A 6 -9.46 -13.01 23.33
CA GLU A 6 -10.74 -12.76 22.62
C GLU A 6 -10.52 -12.01 21.32
N THR A 7 -9.64 -11.00 21.31
CA THR A 7 -9.26 -10.28 20.08
C THR A 7 -8.59 -11.21 19.06
N LEU A 8 -7.76 -12.15 19.52
CA LEU A 8 -7.12 -13.17 18.67
C LEU A 8 -8.12 -14.19 18.12
N PHE A 9 -9.09 -14.67 18.90
CA PHE A 9 -10.10 -15.60 18.39
C PHE A 9 -11.10 -14.92 17.45
N SER A 10 -11.53 -13.71 17.80
CA SER A 10 -12.40 -12.87 16.97
C SER A 10 -11.79 -12.59 15.59
N GLN A 11 -10.47 -12.45 15.49
CA GLN A 11 -9.80 -12.21 14.20
C GLN A 11 -10.03 -13.34 13.19
N HIS A 12 -10.07 -14.60 13.64
CA HIS A 12 -10.22 -15.75 12.73
C HIS A 12 -11.64 -15.82 12.19
N LEU A 13 -12.64 -15.57 13.05
CA LEU A 13 -14.02 -15.47 12.63
C LEU A 13 -14.21 -14.34 11.61
N LEU A 14 -13.65 -13.15 11.87
CA LEU A 14 -13.70 -12.02 10.95
C LEU A 14 -13.02 -12.33 9.61
N VAL A 15 -11.84 -12.97 9.63
CA VAL A 15 -11.14 -13.36 8.40
C VAL A 15 -11.97 -14.33 7.57
N CYS A 16 -12.51 -15.39 8.18
CA CYS A 16 -13.37 -16.35 7.48
C CYS A 16 -14.63 -15.66 6.93
N ALA A 17 -15.34 -14.89 7.75
CA ALA A 17 -16.55 -14.20 7.33
C ALA A 17 -16.30 -13.25 6.15
N LEU A 18 -15.24 -12.44 6.20
CA LEU A 18 -14.88 -11.51 5.13
C LEU A 18 -14.44 -12.23 3.85
N GLN A 19 -13.78 -13.38 3.97
CA GLN A 19 -13.40 -14.22 2.83
C GLN A 19 -14.61 -14.87 2.16
N GLU A 20 -15.56 -15.40 2.94
CA GLU A 20 -16.80 -15.98 2.41
C GLU A 20 -17.68 -14.90 1.78
N ILE A 21 -17.81 -13.73 2.41
CA ILE A 21 -18.54 -12.59 1.86
C ILE A 21 -17.93 -12.16 0.52
N GLY A 22 -16.61 -11.96 0.45
CA GLY A 22 -15.98 -11.55 -0.81
C GLY A 22 -16.12 -12.61 -1.91
N SER A 23 -16.03 -13.90 -1.58
CA SER A 23 -16.22 -15.00 -2.54
C SER A 23 -17.66 -15.07 -3.05
N LEU A 24 -18.64 -14.87 -2.17
CA LEU A 24 -20.06 -14.78 -2.53
C LEU A 24 -20.30 -13.61 -3.47
N ILE A 25 -19.77 -12.42 -3.16
CA ILE A 25 -19.92 -11.22 -3.98
C ILE A 25 -19.32 -11.42 -5.38
N LEU A 26 -18.14 -12.02 -5.47
CA LEU A 26 -17.55 -12.37 -6.77
C LEU A 26 -18.43 -13.35 -7.56
N SER A 27 -19.02 -14.33 -6.87
CA SER A 27 -19.90 -15.34 -7.49
C SER A 27 -21.22 -14.74 -7.99
N LEU A 28 -21.77 -13.75 -7.26
CA LEU A 28 -22.98 -13.01 -7.65
C LEU A 28 -22.71 -12.01 -8.77
N GLY A 29 -21.47 -11.51 -8.91
CA GLY A 29 -21.11 -10.51 -9.90
C GLY A 29 -21.93 -9.24 -9.75
N THR A 30 -22.42 -8.68 -10.86
CA THR A 30 -23.19 -7.43 -10.84
C THR A 30 -24.51 -7.53 -10.08
N SER A 31 -25.06 -8.73 -9.89
CA SER A 31 -26.26 -8.96 -9.07
C SER A 31 -26.03 -8.71 -7.57
N ALA A 32 -24.77 -8.60 -7.13
CA ALA A 32 -24.45 -8.17 -5.78
C ALA A 32 -24.79 -6.68 -5.51
N HIS A 33 -25.14 -5.90 -6.54
CA HIS A 33 -25.45 -4.47 -6.40
C HIS A 33 -26.53 -4.21 -5.35
N ASP A 34 -27.63 -4.96 -5.39
CA ASP A 34 -28.76 -4.77 -4.47
C ASP A 34 -28.34 -4.99 -3.00
N ILE A 35 -27.55 -6.03 -2.75
CA ILE A 35 -26.98 -6.35 -1.41
C ILE A 35 -26.06 -5.23 -0.93
N ILE A 36 -25.25 -4.67 -1.83
CA ILE A 36 -24.31 -3.60 -1.50
C ILE A 36 -25.04 -2.28 -1.19
N THR A 37 -26.14 -1.99 -1.89
CA THR A 37 -26.93 -0.77 -1.67
C THR A 37 -27.94 -0.88 -0.53
N ASP A 38 -28.17 -2.09 -0.01
CA ASP A 38 -29.09 -2.32 1.11
C ASP A 38 -28.57 -1.65 2.40
N GLN A 39 -29.24 -0.57 2.79
CA GLN A 39 -28.92 0.22 3.99
C GLN A 39 -29.20 -0.54 5.30
N THR A 40 -29.91 -1.67 5.27
CA THR A 40 -30.11 -2.49 6.47
C THR A 40 -28.87 -3.36 6.74
N LEU A 41 -28.16 -3.78 5.69
CA LEU A 41 -26.95 -4.58 5.79
C LEU A 41 -25.70 -3.73 6.06
N ASN A 42 -25.63 -2.52 5.48
CA ASN A 42 -24.49 -1.60 5.60
C ASN A 42 -23.14 -2.28 5.33
N LEU A 43 -23.11 -3.18 4.34
CA LEU A 43 -22.01 -4.12 4.14
C LEU A 43 -20.65 -3.43 3.96
N ILE A 44 -20.62 -2.36 3.15
CA ILE A 44 -19.40 -1.58 2.93
C ILE A 44 -18.95 -0.91 4.24
N ASP A 45 -19.87 -0.30 5.00
CA ASP A 45 -19.55 0.37 6.24
C ASP A 45 -18.99 -0.58 7.30
N VAL A 46 -19.64 -1.74 7.46
CA VAL A 46 -19.19 -2.79 8.37
C VAL A 46 -17.80 -3.27 7.95
N THR A 47 -17.58 -3.54 6.67
CA THR A 47 -16.27 -3.99 6.16
C THR A 47 -15.18 -2.93 6.37
N VAL A 48 -15.48 -1.65 6.11
CA VAL A 48 -14.55 -0.54 6.34
C VAL A 48 -14.22 -0.37 7.83
N SER A 49 -15.18 -0.62 8.72
CA SER A 49 -14.94 -0.55 10.18
C SER A 49 -13.85 -1.52 10.65
N VAL A 50 -13.68 -2.66 9.95
CA VAL A 50 -12.64 -3.66 10.26
C VAL A 50 -11.23 -3.16 9.85
N LEU A 51 -11.11 -2.13 9.01
CA LEU A 51 -9.80 -1.58 8.60
C LEU A 51 -9.01 -0.94 9.75
N ILE A 52 -9.64 -0.65 10.89
CA ILE A 52 -8.95 -0.16 12.09
C ILE A 52 -8.74 -1.25 13.16
N HIS A 53 -9.00 -2.51 12.82
CA HIS A 53 -8.86 -3.62 13.76
C HIS A 53 -7.38 -3.84 14.16
N PRO A 54 -7.07 -4.15 15.43
CA PRO A 54 -5.69 -4.32 15.90
C PRO A 54 -4.94 -5.44 15.15
N CYS A 55 -5.63 -6.53 14.80
CA CYS A 55 -5.04 -7.59 13.97
C CYS A 55 -4.91 -7.19 12.49
N GLN A 56 -3.70 -7.33 11.95
CA GLN A 56 -3.40 -7.14 10.53
C GLN A 56 -4.15 -8.12 9.61
N ALA A 57 -4.32 -9.38 10.01
CA ALA A 57 -5.01 -10.38 9.19
C ALA A 57 -6.48 -9.98 8.92
N ALA A 58 -7.19 -9.49 9.94
CA ALA A 58 -8.55 -8.98 9.79
C ALA A 58 -8.59 -7.76 8.84
N ARG A 59 -7.65 -6.81 8.99
CA ARG A 59 -7.53 -5.65 8.10
C ARG A 59 -7.28 -6.03 6.65
N LEU A 60 -6.42 -7.03 6.40
CA LEU A 60 -6.14 -7.54 5.05
C LEU A 60 -7.33 -8.31 4.46
N ALA A 61 -8.06 -9.10 5.26
CA ALA A 61 -9.27 -9.77 4.82
C ALA A 61 -10.37 -8.75 4.43
N ALA A 62 -10.50 -7.67 5.20
CA ALA A 62 -11.42 -6.57 4.88
C ALA A 62 -11.01 -5.86 3.59
N ALA A 63 -9.72 -5.55 3.41
CA ALA A 63 -9.18 -4.99 2.17
C ALA A 63 -9.47 -5.88 0.95
N TRP A 64 -9.31 -7.20 1.09
CA TRP A 64 -9.64 -8.16 0.04
C TRP A 64 -11.14 -8.21 -0.26
N CYS A 65 -12.00 -8.20 0.76
CA CYS A 65 -13.45 -8.14 0.59
C CYS A 65 -13.88 -6.87 -0.16
N LEU A 66 -13.34 -5.69 0.20
CA LEU A 66 -13.59 -4.43 -0.52
C LEU A 66 -13.12 -4.49 -1.98
N ARG A 67 -12.00 -5.15 -2.26
CA ARG A 67 -11.57 -5.42 -3.64
C ARG A 67 -12.60 -6.29 -4.38
N CYS A 68 -13.12 -7.34 -3.75
CA CYS A 68 -14.14 -8.21 -4.35
C CYS A 68 -15.41 -7.43 -4.71
N ILE A 69 -15.86 -6.55 -3.80
CA ILE A 69 -16.95 -5.61 -4.04
C ILE A 69 -16.69 -4.74 -5.27
N CYS A 70 -15.51 -4.13 -5.36
CA CYS A 70 -15.13 -3.30 -6.50
C CYS A 70 -15.03 -4.06 -7.82
N VAL A 71 -14.60 -5.33 -7.79
CA VAL A 71 -14.51 -6.17 -9.00
C VAL A 71 -15.91 -6.57 -9.47
N ALA A 72 -16.81 -6.95 -8.55
CA ALA A 72 -18.18 -7.34 -8.87
C ALA A 72 -19.06 -6.14 -9.26
N VAL A 73 -18.88 -5.00 -8.58
CA VAL A 73 -19.65 -3.76 -8.75
C VAL A 73 -18.69 -2.57 -8.91
N PRO A 74 -18.15 -2.35 -10.13
CA PRO A 74 -17.18 -1.29 -10.42
C PRO A 74 -17.56 0.14 -10.03
N SER A 75 -18.85 0.45 -9.94
CA SER A 75 -19.31 1.78 -9.51
C SER A 75 -18.86 2.14 -8.09
N GLN A 76 -18.49 1.15 -7.27
CA GLN A 76 -17.97 1.34 -5.91
C GLN A 76 -16.48 1.73 -5.86
N ILE A 77 -15.73 1.62 -6.96
CA ILE A 77 -14.29 1.90 -6.97
C ILE A 77 -13.98 3.34 -6.56
N SER A 78 -14.59 4.33 -7.22
CA SER A 78 -14.31 5.74 -6.93
C SER A 78 -14.74 6.15 -5.51
N PRO A 79 -15.96 5.82 -5.03
CA PRO A 79 -16.35 6.09 -3.65
C PRO A 79 -15.41 5.45 -2.61
N LEU A 80 -14.98 4.21 -2.84
CA LEU A 80 -14.07 3.53 -1.92
C LEU A 80 -12.66 4.11 -1.92
N ILE A 81 -12.16 4.58 -3.08
CA ILE A 81 -10.90 5.33 -3.13
C ILE A 81 -11.00 6.58 -2.27
N ASP A 82 -12.06 7.38 -2.44
CA ASP A 82 -12.25 8.63 -1.68
C ASP A 82 -12.36 8.36 -0.19
N ARG A 83 -13.11 7.32 0.18
CA ARG A 83 -13.25 6.90 1.57
C ARG A 83 -11.93 6.45 2.20
N CYS A 84 -11.10 5.69 1.48
CA CYS A 84 -9.81 5.25 2.00
C CYS A 84 -8.81 6.40 2.14
N VAL A 85 -8.75 7.31 1.17
CA VAL A 85 -7.91 8.52 1.24
C VAL A 85 -8.33 9.37 2.43
N ASN A 86 -9.63 9.64 2.58
CA ASN A 86 -10.16 10.40 3.72
C ASN A 86 -9.91 9.68 5.06
N GLY A 87 -10.00 8.35 5.10
CA GLY A 87 -9.71 7.55 6.28
C GLY A 87 -8.25 7.66 6.73
N ILE A 88 -7.30 7.66 5.79
CA ILE A 88 -5.86 7.89 6.09
C ILE A 88 -5.65 9.27 6.72
N GLU A 89 -6.29 10.31 6.17
CA GLU A 89 -6.17 11.69 6.69
C GLU A 89 -6.84 11.85 8.07
N GLN A 90 -8.07 11.34 8.21
CA GLN A 90 -8.85 11.45 9.45
C GLN A 90 -8.16 10.71 10.61
N PHE A 91 -7.59 9.53 10.35
CA PHE A 91 -6.98 8.67 11.36
C PHE A 91 -5.45 8.64 11.27
N ARG A 92 -4.82 9.74 10.83
CA ARG A 92 -3.36 9.88 10.60
C ARG A 92 -2.44 9.66 11.81
N THR A 93 -3.02 9.48 13.00
CA THR A 93 -2.33 9.21 14.27
C THR A 93 -2.43 7.75 14.72
N SER A 94 -3.27 6.94 14.07
CA SER A 94 -3.44 5.50 14.34
C SER A 94 -2.62 4.66 13.35
N PRO A 95 -1.67 3.84 13.83
CA PRO A 95 -0.89 2.95 12.96
C PRO A 95 -1.77 1.87 12.29
N GLU A 96 -2.79 1.37 12.99
CA GLU A 96 -3.74 0.38 12.48
C GLU A 96 -4.54 0.95 11.30
N ALA A 97 -5.07 2.16 11.46
CA ALA A 97 -5.85 2.84 10.44
C ALA A 97 -5.02 3.15 9.19
N ILE A 98 -3.81 3.71 9.34
CA ILE A 98 -2.89 3.98 8.22
C ILE A 98 -2.65 2.70 7.42
N SER A 99 -2.32 1.60 8.10
CA SER A 99 -2.01 0.34 7.44
C SER A 99 -3.26 -0.35 6.86
N GLY A 100 -4.43 -0.24 7.50
CA GLY A 100 -5.67 -0.83 7.00
C GLY A 100 -6.23 -0.10 5.78
N TYR A 101 -6.39 1.22 5.86
CA TYR A 101 -6.88 2.02 4.73
C TYR A 101 -5.92 2.02 3.54
N SER A 102 -4.61 2.03 3.75
CA SER A 102 -3.65 1.88 2.64
C SER A 102 -3.70 0.49 2.00
N SER A 103 -3.89 -0.58 2.79
CA SER A 103 -4.09 -1.93 2.27
C SER A 103 -5.38 -2.06 1.45
N ALA A 104 -6.49 -1.49 1.96
CA ALA A 104 -7.76 -1.45 1.23
C ALA A 104 -7.63 -0.69 -0.08
N LEU A 105 -7.01 0.49 -0.05
CA LEU A 105 -6.78 1.31 -1.23
C LEU A 105 -5.90 0.57 -2.26
N ALA A 106 -4.82 -0.07 -1.84
CA ALA A 106 -3.98 -0.89 -2.71
C ALA A 106 -4.73 -2.09 -3.30
N ALA A 107 -5.57 -2.77 -2.51
CA ALA A 107 -6.38 -3.89 -2.97
C ALA A 107 -7.42 -3.45 -4.01
N VAL A 108 -8.11 -2.32 -3.77
CA VAL A 108 -9.06 -1.72 -4.73
C VAL A 108 -8.35 -1.37 -6.04
N LEU A 109 -7.19 -0.71 -5.98
CA LEU A 109 -6.39 -0.40 -7.17
C LEU A 109 -5.97 -1.64 -7.96
N GLY A 110 -5.54 -2.70 -7.27
CA GLY A 110 -5.23 -3.99 -7.90
C GLY A 110 -6.44 -4.71 -8.50
N GLY A 111 -7.66 -4.33 -8.12
CA GLY A 111 -8.92 -4.76 -8.71
C GLY A 111 -9.33 -3.99 -9.96
N VAL A 112 -8.86 -2.75 -10.15
CA VAL A 112 -9.26 -1.88 -11.27
C VAL A 112 -9.00 -2.52 -12.63
N LYS A 113 -7.88 -3.24 -12.78
CA LYS A 113 -7.55 -3.96 -14.03
C LYS A 113 -8.53 -5.08 -14.40
N LEU A 114 -9.33 -5.55 -13.44
CA LEU A 114 -10.35 -6.57 -13.62
C LEU A 114 -11.74 -5.95 -13.88
N SER A 115 -11.84 -4.61 -13.82
CA SER A 115 -13.07 -3.88 -14.02
C SER A 115 -13.15 -3.30 -15.45
N PRO A 116 -14.33 -3.36 -16.10
CA PRO A 116 -14.54 -2.67 -17.38
C PRO A 116 -14.51 -1.14 -17.24
N LEU A 117 -14.81 -0.62 -16.04
CA LEU A 117 -14.72 0.80 -15.71
C LEU A 117 -13.35 1.06 -15.09
N GLY A 118 -12.47 1.72 -15.82
CA GLY A 118 -11.19 2.19 -15.29
C GLY A 118 -11.37 3.26 -14.22
N VAL A 119 -10.26 3.86 -13.76
CA VAL A 119 -10.28 4.93 -12.76
C VAL A 119 -9.85 6.26 -13.38
N PRO A 120 -10.51 7.39 -13.06
CA PRO A 120 -10.08 8.70 -13.54
C PRO A 120 -8.62 9.01 -13.15
N HIS A 121 -7.83 9.54 -14.09
CA HIS A 121 -6.41 9.86 -13.85
C HIS A 121 -6.17 10.73 -12.60
N MET A 122 -7.11 11.64 -12.30
CA MET A 122 -7.03 12.50 -11.12
C MET A 122 -6.98 11.70 -9.81
N LYS A 123 -7.67 10.55 -9.72
CA LYS A 123 -7.61 9.68 -8.53
C LYS A 123 -6.21 9.11 -8.33
N GLY A 124 -5.55 8.67 -9.40
CA GLY A 124 -4.16 8.20 -9.32
C GLY A 124 -3.20 9.26 -8.79
N LYS A 125 -3.39 10.53 -9.21
CA LYS A 125 -2.61 11.67 -8.69
C LYS A 125 -2.89 11.97 -7.21
N ILE A 126 -4.15 11.90 -6.78
CA ILE A 126 -4.55 12.10 -5.38
C ILE A 126 -3.87 11.04 -4.50
N ILE A 127 -3.98 9.76 -4.88
CA ILE A 127 -3.40 8.65 -4.12
C ILE A 127 -1.87 8.78 -4.07
N PHE A 128 -1.23 9.18 -5.18
CA PHE A 128 0.21 9.42 -5.20
C PHE A 128 0.63 10.51 -4.22
N ASN A 129 -0.13 11.62 -4.16
CA ASN A 129 0.16 12.72 -3.24
C ASN A 129 0.00 12.28 -1.77
N THR A 130 -1.04 11.51 -1.44
CA THR A 130 -1.19 10.91 -0.11
C THR A 130 -0.01 10.00 0.24
N ALA A 131 0.41 9.15 -0.69
CA ALA A 131 1.55 8.26 -0.50
C ALA A 131 2.86 9.01 -0.28
N GLU A 132 3.12 10.05 -1.07
CA GLU A 132 4.31 10.90 -0.93
C GLU A 132 4.31 11.67 0.41
N GLU A 133 3.15 12.14 0.87
CA GLU A 133 3.03 12.80 2.18
C GLU A 133 3.28 11.82 3.34
N LEU A 134 2.81 10.58 3.25
CA LEU A 134 3.12 9.53 4.22
C LEU A 134 4.63 9.30 4.30
N LEU A 135 5.31 9.16 3.16
CA LEU A 135 6.76 9.00 3.12
C LEU A 135 7.50 10.21 3.71
N ARG A 136 7.07 11.43 3.37
CA ARG A 136 7.70 12.66 3.88
C ARG A 136 7.52 12.84 5.39
N SER A 137 6.37 12.46 5.91
CA SER A 137 6.04 12.58 7.33
C SER A 137 6.49 11.37 8.17
N ALA A 138 7.08 10.34 7.54
CA ALA A 138 7.57 9.15 8.25
C ALA A 138 8.70 9.49 9.23
N SER A 139 9.55 10.48 8.94
CA SER A 139 10.65 10.89 9.83
C SER A 139 10.23 11.81 10.99
N GLN A 140 8.99 12.31 10.98
CA GLN A 140 8.51 13.29 11.96
C GLN A 140 8.00 12.66 13.26
N ASN A 141 7.60 11.39 13.23
CA ASN A 141 7.04 10.68 14.38
C ASN A 141 7.50 9.23 14.38
N SER A 142 8.42 8.90 15.30
CA SER A 142 9.02 7.57 15.40
C SER A 142 7.97 6.46 15.52
N ARG A 143 6.88 6.66 16.27
CA ARG A 143 5.84 5.63 16.45
C ARG A 143 5.11 5.27 15.16
N LEU A 144 5.02 6.21 14.21
CA LEU A 144 4.29 6.03 12.96
C LEU A 144 5.22 5.81 11.76
N SER A 145 6.53 5.95 11.94
CA SER A 145 7.53 5.86 10.86
C SER A 145 7.39 4.59 10.04
N LEU A 146 7.24 3.44 10.70
CA LEU A 146 7.13 2.15 10.03
C LEU A 146 5.85 2.06 9.19
N ASN A 147 4.69 2.34 9.81
CA ASN A 147 3.39 2.25 9.14
C ASN A 147 3.28 3.25 7.98
N ARG A 148 3.79 4.47 8.14
CA ARG A 148 3.80 5.49 7.08
C ARG A 148 4.72 5.12 5.93
N THR A 149 5.90 4.58 6.24
CA THR A 149 6.86 4.09 5.24
C THR A 149 6.27 2.95 4.42
N HIS A 150 5.74 1.92 5.09
CA HIS A 150 5.09 0.79 4.44
C HIS A 150 3.88 1.24 3.60
N ALA A 151 2.97 2.03 4.18
CA ALA A 151 1.79 2.51 3.47
C ALA A 151 2.14 3.36 2.24
N GLY A 152 3.11 4.27 2.35
CA GLY A 152 3.56 5.11 1.24
C GLY A 152 4.07 4.27 0.07
N TRP A 153 4.96 3.31 0.33
CA TRP A 153 5.49 2.44 -0.73
C TRP A 153 4.47 1.47 -1.29
N LEU A 154 3.60 0.91 -0.45
CA LEU A 154 2.50 0.04 -0.88
C LEU A 154 1.59 0.77 -1.88
N LEU A 155 1.22 2.02 -1.60
CA LEU A 155 0.38 2.82 -2.48
C LEU A 155 1.09 3.21 -3.78
N ILE A 156 2.37 3.60 -3.73
CA ILE A 156 3.16 3.87 -4.94
C ILE A 156 3.23 2.62 -5.82
N GLY A 157 3.50 1.44 -5.24
CA GLY A 157 3.51 0.17 -5.97
C GLY A 157 2.15 -0.19 -6.57
N ALA A 158 1.05 0.06 -5.83
CA ALA A 158 -0.31 -0.20 -6.30
C ALA A 158 -0.72 0.75 -7.45
N ILE A 159 -0.29 2.01 -7.45
CA ILE A 159 -0.58 2.96 -8.54
C ILE A 159 -0.08 2.43 -9.89
N MET A 160 1.01 1.65 -9.90
CA MET A 160 1.55 1.08 -11.14
C MET A 160 0.54 0.18 -11.86
N THR A 161 -0.38 -0.45 -11.13
CA THR A 161 -1.40 -1.33 -11.71
C THR A 161 -2.49 -0.55 -12.47
N LEU A 162 -2.51 0.78 -12.38
CA LEU A 162 -3.36 1.65 -13.20
C LEU A 162 -2.79 1.89 -14.61
N GLY A 163 -1.56 1.45 -14.86
CA GLY A 163 -0.93 1.46 -16.18
C GLY A 163 -0.35 2.80 -16.62
N ILE A 164 0.23 2.76 -17.82
CA ILE A 164 1.01 3.84 -18.44
C ILE A 164 0.32 5.21 -18.41
N PRO A 165 -0.99 5.33 -18.73
CA PRO A 165 -1.65 6.64 -18.77
C PRO A 165 -1.60 7.41 -17.45
N VAL A 166 -1.64 6.71 -16.31
CA VAL A 166 -1.52 7.33 -14.97
C VAL A 166 -0.05 7.49 -14.58
N VAL A 167 0.74 6.44 -14.77
CA VAL A 167 2.13 6.38 -14.26
C VAL A 167 3.05 7.37 -14.98
N ARG A 168 2.88 7.60 -16.28
CA ARG A 168 3.76 8.47 -17.08
C ARG A 168 3.91 9.86 -16.46
N GLY A 169 2.82 10.45 -15.97
CA GLY A 169 2.84 11.79 -15.36
C GLY A 169 3.47 11.82 -13.95
N LEU A 170 3.57 10.68 -13.28
CA LEU A 170 4.09 10.55 -11.92
C LEU A 170 5.56 10.06 -11.89
N LEU A 171 6.01 9.44 -12.97
CA LEU A 171 7.32 8.79 -13.08
C LEU A 171 8.51 9.69 -12.68
N PRO A 172 8.58 10.99 -13.05
CA PRO A 172 9.69 11.83 -12.63
C PRO A 172 9.83 11.95 -11.10
N ARG A 173 8.71 12.03 -10.37
CA ARG A 173 8.67 12.07 -8.90
C ARG A 173 9.02 10.71 -8.31
N MET A 174 8.50 9.62 -8.89
CA MET A 174 8.82 8.25 -8.47
C MET A 174 10.31 7.94 -8.57
N LEU A 175 10.95 8.29 -9.68
CA LEU A 175 12.39 8.10 -9.87
C LEU A 175 13.22 8.89 -8.85
N LEU A 176 12.76 10.05 -8.41
CA LEU A 176 13.41 10.82 -7.34
C LEU A 176 13.27 10.12 -5.98
N LEU A 177 12.07 9.63 -5.65
CA LEU A 177 11.81 8.90 -4.40
C LEU A 177 12.63 7.61 -4.32
N TRP A 178 12.63 6.81 -5.38
CA TRP A 178 13.43 5.57 -5.45
C TRP A 178 14.91 5.87 -5.27
N ARG A 179 15.46 6.83 -6.01
CA ARG A 179 16.87 7.23 -5.87
C ARG A 179 17.21 7.63 -4.43
N ASN A 180 16.32 8.34 -3.74
CA ASN A 180 16.56 8.83 -2.38
C ASN A 180 16.37 7.76 -1.29
N SER A 181 15.89 6.56 -1.64
CA SER A 181 15.70 5.46 -0.68
C SER A 181 16.99 4.67 -0.43
N PHE A 182 17.99 4.85 -1.29
CA PHE A 182 19.25 4.13 -1.26
C PHE A 182 20.43 5.09 -1.06
N PRO A 183 21.49 4.64 -0.37
CA PRO A 183 22.69 5.43 -0.18
C PRO A 183 23.37 5.66 -1.54
N ARG A 184 23.88 6.87 -1.76
CA ARG A 184 24.52 7.26 -3.03
C ARG A 184 25.99 6.88 -3.09
N SER A 185 26.56 6.43 -1.99
CA SER A 185 27.96 5.99 -1.89
C SER A 185 28.18 5.04 -0.71
N ALA A 186 29.26 4.27 -0.76
CA ALA A 186 29.70 3.45 0.36
C ALA A 186 29.93 4.29 1.64
N LYS A 187 30.44 5.51 1.49
CA LYS A 187 30.65 6.44 2.62
C LYS A 187 29.33 6.84 3.29
N GLU A 188 28.28 7.07 2.50
CA GLU A 188 26.95 7.37 3.03
C GLU A 188 26.36 6.16 3.77
N LEU A 189 26.50 4.95 3.19
CA LEU A 189 26.08 3.71 3.85
C LEU A 189 26.80 3.49 5.20
N GLU A 190 28.12 3.68 5.25
CA GLU A 190 28.87 3.58 6.52
C GLU A 190 28.43 4.66 7.54
N SER A 191 28.07 5.86 7.08
CA SER A 191 27.53 6.90 7.96
C SER A 191 26.17 6.55 8.53
N GLU A 192 25.31 5.86 7.77
CA GLU A 192 24.04 5.33 8.25
C GLU A 192 24.27 4.22 9.28
N LYS A 193 25.24 3.32 9.03
CA LYS A 193 25.65 2.25 9.97
C LYS A 193 26.06 2.79 11.33
N ALA A 194 26.81 3.89 11.35
CA ALA A 194 27.26 4.49 12.59
C ALA A 194 26.17 5.25 13.38
N ARG A 195 25.04 5.59 12.75
CA ARG A 195 24.00 6.48 13.31
C ARG A 195 22.72 5.77 13.74
N GLY A 196 22.38 4.66 13.10
CA GLY A 196 21.06 4.02 13.27
C GLY A 196 20.98 3.09 14.47
N ASP A 197 19.98 3.30 15.33
CA ASP A 197 19.50 2.26 16.25
C ASP A 197 18.68 1.18 15.49
N VAL A 198 18.30 0.10 16.17
CA VAL A 198 17.56 -1.02 15.57
C VAL A 198 16.26 -0.54 14.89
N PHE A 199 15.56 0.41 15.50
CA PHE A 199 14.32 0.94 14.96
C PHE A 199 14.54 1.75 13.69
N THR A 200 15.55 2.63 13.67
CA THR A 200 15.94 3.40 12.48
C THR A 200 16.33 2.47 11.34
N TRP A 201 17.03 1.37 11.64
CA TRP A 201 17.36 0.34 10.67
C TRP A 201 16.14 -0.40 10.14
N GLN A 202 15.19 -0.75 11.01
CA GLN A 202 13.93 -1.37 10.61
C GLN A 202 13.16 -0.49 9.61
N VAL A 203 13.00 0.80 9.91
CA VAL A 203 12.31 1.75 9.01
C VAL A 203 13.07 1.93 7.70
N THR A 204 14.41 2.04 7.77
CA THR A 204 15.26 2.19 6.58
C THR A 204 15.15 0.97 5.65
N LEU A 205 15.20 -0.24 6.21
CA LEU A 205 15.09 -1.48 5.45
C LEU A 205 13.67 -1.64 4.87
N GLU A 206 12.63 -1.31 5.63
CA GLU A 206 11.25 -1.27 5.14
C GLU A 206 11.11 -0.31 3.96
N GLY A 207 11.70 0.89 4.06
CA GLY A 207 11.70 1.87 2.98
C GLY A 207 12.38 1.38 1.71
N ARG A 208 13.52 0.69 1.85
CA ARG A 208 14.27 0.11 0.72
C ARG A 208 13.52 -1.05 0.08
N ALA A 209 12.98 -1.96 0.88
CA ALA A 209 12.17 -3.07 0.40
C ALA A 209 10.91 -2.55 -0.33
N GLY A 210 10.24 -1.56 0.24
CA GLY A 210 9.09 -0.89 -0.37
C GLY A 210 9.43 -0.21 -1.69
N ALA A 211 10.56 0.50 -1.77
CA ALA A 211 11.04 1.11 -3.00
C ALA A 211 11.30 0.07 -4.10
N LEU A 212 12.00 -1.03 -3.78
CA LEU A 212 12.24 -2.12 -4.74
C LEU A 212 10.95 -2.79 -5.19
N SER A 213 10.00 -3.01 -4.28
CA SER A 213 8.68 -3.57 -4.60
C SER A 213 7.90 -2.66 -5.56
N ALA A 214 7.94 -1.34 -5.33
CA ALA A 214 7.33 -0.36 -6.23
C ALA A 214 8.03 -0.31 -7.61
N MET A 215 9.36 -0.43 -7.65
CA MET A 215 10.12 -0.54 -8.90
C MET A 215 9.76 -1.82 -9.67
N HIS A 216 9.66 -2.96 -8.98
CA HIS A 216 9.23 -4.22 -9.58
C HIS A 216 7.81 -4.08 -10.16
N SER A 217 6.87 -3.51 -9.40
CA SER A 217 5.51 -3.25 -9.89
C SER A 217 5.50 -2.32 -11.12
N PHE A 218 6.38 -1.31 -11.16
CA PHE A 218 6.55 -0.45 -12.32
C PHE A 218 7.02 -1.23 -13.56
N LEU A 219 8.07 -2.05 -13.42
CA LEU A 219 8.59 -2.87 -14.52
C LEU A 219 7.56 -3.87 -15.03
N GLN A 220 6.76 -4.45 -14.12
CA GLN A 220 5.74 -5.43 -14.46
C GLN A 220 4.53 -4.79 -15.19
N ASN A 221 4.06 -3.62 -14.75
CA ASN A 221 2.82 -3.03 -15.26
C ASN A 221 3.02 -1.91 -16.29
N CYS A 222 4.25 -1.36 -16.42
CA CYS A 222 4.56 -0.25 -17.32
C CYS A 222 5.89 -0.45 -18.08
N PRO A 223 6.16 -1.62 -18.70
CA PRO A 223 7.44 -1.90 -19.36
C PRO A 223 7.77 -0.92 -20.50
N GLU A 224 6.76 -0.38 -21.19
CA GLU A 224 6.95 0.60 -22.28
C GLU A 224 7.51 1.95 -21.82
N LEU A 225 7.45 2.26 -20.52
CA LEU A 225 8.05 3.47 -19.95
C LEU A 225 9.55 3.30 -19.65
N VAL A 226 10.11 2.09 -19.82
CA VAL A 226 11.51 1.79 -19.56
C VAL A 226 12.34 2.09 -20.81
N ASN A 227 12.69 3.35 -21.00
CA ASN A 227 13.68 3.78 -21.98
C ASN A 227 15.11 3.77 -21.39
N GLU A 228 16.13 4.07 -22.20
CA GLU A 228 17.53 4.06 -21.75
C GLU A 228 17.80 4.97 -20.53
N ASP A 229 17.19 6.16 -20.48
CA ASP A 229 17.32 7.08 -19.34
C ASP A 229 16.71 6.49 -18.07
N THR A 230 15.47 5.99 -18.17
CA THR A 230 14.76 5.38 -17.03
C THR A 230 15.52 4.16 -16.55
N ASN A 231 15.98 3.30 -17.46
CA ASN A 231 16.78 2.13 -17.13
C ASN A 231 18.05 2.53 -16.36
N ARG A 232 18.82 3.49 -16.87
CA ARG A 232 20.03 4.01 -16.19
C ARG A 232 19.73 4.52 -14.78
N ARG A 233 18.62 5.24 -14.61
CA ARG A 233 18.19 5.79 -13.31
C ARG A 233 17.71 4.73 -12.32
N LEU A 234 17.22 3.58 -12.81
CA LEU A 234 16.85 2.44 -11.98
C LEU A 234 18.07 1.59 -11.57
N MET A 235 19.11 1.53 -12.39
CA MET A 235 20.30 0.73 -12.09
C MET A 235 21.01 1.17 -10.80
N THR A 236 21.20 2.47 -10.59
CA THR A 236 21.88 3.00 -9.39
C THR A 236 21.25 2.51 -8.07
N PRO A 237 19.93 2.67 -7.82
CA PRO A 237 19.32 2.14 -6.60
C PRO A 237 19.35 0.60 -6.51
N ILE A 238 19.26 -0.13 -7.63
CA ILE A 238 19.35 -1.61 -7.64
C ILE A 238 20.75 -2.08 -7.23
N GLU A 239 21.80 -1.49 -7.82
CA GLU A 239 23.19 -1.79 -7.47
C GLU A 239 23.48 -1.47 -6.01
N SER A 240 22.97 -0.34 -5.51
CA SER A 240 23.09 0.01 -4.10
C SER A 240 22.36 -0.98 -3.19
N ALA A 241 21.19 -1.48 -3.58
CA ALA A 241 20.47 -2.50 -2.83
C ALA A 241 21.27 -3.81 -2.76
N LEU A 242 21.86 -4.24 -3.87
CA LEU A 242 22.72 -5.43 -3.93
C LEU A 242 23.95 -5.27 -3.04
N ALA A 243 24.64 -4.12 -3.11
CA ALA A 243 25.79 -3.83 -2.26
C ALA A 243 25.42 -3.77 -0.76
N MET A 244 24.21 -3.34 -0.42
CA MET A 244 23.72 -3.39 0.96
C MET A 244 23.46 -4.84 1.40
N LEU A 245 22.82 -5.66 0.57
CA LEU A 245 22.51 -7.06 0.88
C LEU A 245 23.77 -7.88 1.17
N THR A 246 24.85 -7.67 0.41
CA THR A 246 26.14 -8.34 0.67
C THR A 246 26.76 -7.95 2.00
N ASN A 247 26.38 -6.78 2.54
CA ASN A 247 26.90 -6.24 3.81
C ASN A 247 25.89 -6.33 4.95
N ILE A 248 24.76 -7.01 4.79
CA ILE A 248 23.64 -6.96 5.75
C ILE A 248 24.02 -7.51 7.13
N SER A 249 24.87 -8.53 7.18
CA SER A 249 25.40 -9.10 8.43
C SER A 249 26.28 -8.12 9.21
N SER A 250 26.94 -7.17 8.53
CA SER A 250 27.69 -6.10 9.18
C SER A 250 26.79 -4.96 9.70
N ILE A 251 25.57 -4.88 9.18
CA ILE A 251 24.58 -3.83 9.49
C ILE A 251 23.71 -4.26 10.68
N LEU A 252 23.30 -5.53 10.71
CA LEU A 252 22.51 -6.11 11.79
C LEU A 252 23.45 -6.65 12.87
N LYS A 253 23.73 -5.83 13.89
CA LYS A 253 24.40 -6.28 15.13
C LYS A 253 23.39 -6.87 16.10
#